data_AF-W4UPY0-F1
#
_entry.id   AF-W4UPY0-F1
#
_cell.length_a   1.000
_cell.length_b   1.000
_cell.length_c   1.000
_cell.angle_alpha   90.00
_cell.angle_beta   90.00
_cell.angle_gamma   90.00
#
_symmetry.space_group_name_H-M   'P 1'
#
loop_
_entity.id
_entity.type
_entity.pdbx_description
1 polymer ?
#
loop_
_entity_poly.entity_id
_entity_poly.type
_entity_poly.pdbx_seq_one_letter_code
_entity_poly.pdbx_strand_id
1 'polypeptide(L)' 'MKELKGFKKVKLAPGEEQTVTLTIDQKALSYFDDAKHAWIAEPGKFEALVGSSSRDIKGAVPFELR' A
#
# COMPACT_ATOMS: atom_id res chain seq x y z
N MET A 1 -11.20 -7.80 -1.72
CA MET A 1 -10.05 -7.92 -2.63
C MET A 1 -8.93 -7.03 -2.07
N LYS A 2 -7.64 -7.39 -2.22
CA LYS A 2 -6.49 -6.62 -1.70
C LYS A 2 -5.43 -6.56 -2.79
N GLU A 3 -4.67 -5.48 -2.85
CA GLU A 3 -3.57 -5.30 -3.82
C GLU A 3 -2.28 -4.93 -3.10
N LEU A 4 -1.16 -5.53 -3.51
CA LEU A 4 0.15 -5.21 -2.97
C LEU A 4 0.63 -3.88 -3.56
N LYS A 5 0.82 -2.86 -2.72
CA LYS A 5 1.31 -1.54 -3.15
C LYS A 5 2.79 -1.28 -2.86
N GLY A 6 3.40 -2.09 -1.99
CA GLY A 6 4.83 -2.01 -1.71
C GLY A 6 5.30 -3.13 -0.79
N PHE A 7 6.58 -3.48 -0.88
CA PHE A 7 7.23 -4.41 0.04
C PHE A 7 8.71 -4.04 0.19
N LYS A 8 9.31 -4.41 1.32
CA LYS A 8 10.75 -4.30 1.53
C LYS A 8 11.25 -5.53 2.26
N LYS A 9 12.27 -6.18 1.71
CA LYS A 9 13.00 -7.23 2.44
C LYS A 9 14.03 -6.57 3.33
N VAL A 10 13.96 -6.85 4.62
CA VAL A 10 14.93 -6.36 5.62
C VAL A 10 15.71 -7.53 6.19
N LYS A 11 16.96 -7.28 6.53
CA LYS A 11 17.82 -8.22 7.27
C LYS A 11 18.07 -7.59 8.62
N LEU A 12 17.81 -8.35 9.69
CA LEU A 12 17.99 -7.91 11.06
C LEU A 12 18.86 -8.93 11.80
N ALA A 13 19.79 -8.45 12.61
CA ALA A 13 20.44 -9.26 13.62
C ALA A 13 19.48 -9.56 14.79
N PRO A 14 19.76 -10.55 15.65
CA PRO A 14 18.96 -10.78 16.86
C PRO A 14 18.87 -9.52 17.73
N GLY A 15 17.63 -9.08 18.00
CA GLY A 15 17.36 -7.86 18.79
C GLY A 15 17.48 -6.54 18.02
N GLU A 16 17.81 -6.57 16.72
CA GLU A 16 17.84 -5.37 15.90
C GLU A 16 16.43 -4.96 15.45
N GLU A 17 16.18 -3.65 15.45
CA GLU A 17 14.96 -3.05 14.93
C GLU A 17 15.30 -2.09 13.78
N GLN A 18 14.46 -2.09 12.74
CA GLN A 18 14.61 -1.18 11.63
C GLN A 18 13.27 -0.55 11.26
N THR A 19 13.25 0.78 11.14
CA THR A 19 12.11 1.50 10.56
C THR A 19 12.12 1.36 9.04
N VAL A 20 10.96 1.00 8.48
CA VAL A 20 10.75 0.88 7.03
C VAL A 20 9.70 1.88 6.59
N THR A 21 10.02 2.68 5.59
CA THR A 21 9.08 3.59 4.93
C THR A 21 8.68 3.01 3.57
N LEU A 22 7.37 2.90 3.33
CA LEU A 22 6.78 2.60 2.04
C LEU A 22 5.91 3.79 1.64
N THR A 23 6.15 4.36 0.47
CA THR A 23 5.40 5.51 -0.04
C THR A 23 4.27 5.02 -0.93
N ILE A 24 3.05 5.48 -0.65
CA ILE A 24 1.87 5.29 -1.52
C ILE A 24 1.55 6.65 -2.13
N ASP A 25 1.70 6.75 -3.45
CA ASP A 25 1.31 7.93 -4.21
C ASP A 25 -0.03 7.71 -4.93
N GLN A 26 -0.54 8.76 -5.59
CA GLN A 26 -1.79 8.67 -6.35
C GLN A 26 -1.72 7.60 -7.45
N LYS A 27 -0.55 7.40 -8.06
CA LYS A 27 -0.36 6.40 -9.12
C LYS A 27 -0.52 4.98 -8.59
N ALA A 28 -0.05 4.71 -7.37
CA ALA A 28 -0.26 3.42 -6.70
C ALA A 28 -1.75 3.12 -6.44
N LEU A 29 -2.60 4.16 -6.35
CA LEU A 29 -4.04 4.04 -6.17
C LEU A 29 -4.84 4.13 -7.48
N SER A 30 -4.16 4.33 -8.61
CA SER A 30 -4.81 4.50 -9.90
C SER A 30 -5.19 3.15 -10.53
N TYR A 31 -6.27 3.16 -11.29
CA TYR A 31 -6.61 2.12 -12.25
C TYR A 31 -6.66 2.71 -13.67
N PHE A 32 -6.61 1.84 -14.68
CA PHE A 32 -6.74 2.28 -16.06
C PHE A 32 -8.24 2.35 -16.43
N ASP A 33 -8.69 3.51 -16.90
CA ASP A 33 -10.04 3.73 -17.42
C ASP A 33 -10.00 3.63 -18.95
N ASP A 34 -10.54 2.54 -19.49
CA ASP A 34 -10.61 2.29 -20.93
C ASP A 34 -11.49 3.30 -21.68
N ALA A 35 -12.49 3.92 -21.05
CA ALA A 35 -13.30 4.93 -21.74
C ALA A 35 -12.52 6.25 -21.92
N LYS A 36 -11.62 6.56 -20.99
CA LYS A 36 -10.79 7.77 -21.03
C LYS A 36 -9.38 7.55 -21.57
N HIS A 37 -8.99 6.29 -21.83
CA HIS A 37 -7.63 5.90 -22.21
C HIS A 37 -6.56 6.48 -21.27
N ALA A 38 -6.81 6.47 -19.96
CA ALA A 38 -5.97 7.14 -18.98
C ALA A 38 -5.90 6.39 -17.64
N TRP A 39 -4.82 6.60 -16.90
CA TRP A 39 -4.72 6.20 -15.50
C TRP A 39 -5.42 7.23 -14.63
N ILE A 40 -6.36 6.78 -13.80
CA ILE A 40 -7.18 7.64 -12.94
C ILE A 40 -7.16 7.07 -11.52
N ALA A 41 -7.01 7.94 -10.54
CA ALA A 41 -7.26 7.61 -9.14
C ALA A 41 -8.52 8.34 -8.69
N GLU A 42 -9.50 7.58 -8.20
CA GLU A 42 -10.74 8.15 -7.66
C GLU A 42 -10.51 8.62 -6.21
N PRO A 43 -10.93 9.86 -5.87
CA PRO A 43 -10.99 10.28 -4.48
C PRO A 43 -11.83 9.32 -3.65
N GLY A 44 -11.41 9.06 -2.42
CA GLY A 44 -12.09 8.08 -1.59
C GLY A 44 -11.33 7.68 -0.35
N LYS A 45 -11.99 6.84 0.45
CA LYS A 45 -11.44 6.24 1.66
C LYS A 45 -10.76 4.93 1.33
N PHE A 46 -9.53 4.79 1.82
CA PHE A 46 -8.70 3.61 1.66
C PHE A 46 -8.20 3.12 3.01
N GLU A 47 -7.73 1.88 3.03
CA GLU A 47 -7.09 1.29 4.19
C GLU A 47 -5.75 0.66 3.78
N ALA A 48 -4.67 1.17 4.36
CA ALA A 48 -3.34 0.60 4.19
C ALA A 48 -3.19 -0.60 5.14
N LEU A 49 -3.12 -1.80 4.58
CA LEU A 49 -2.90 -3.04 5.33
C LEU A 49 -1.40 -3.38 5.35
N VAL A 50 -0.83 -3.52 6.54
CA VAL A 50 0.58 -3.89 6.75
C VAL A 50 0.64 -5.29 7.32
N GLY A 51 1.43 -6.17 6.71
CA GLY A 51 1.50 -7.58 7.12
C GLY A 51 2.71 -8.31 6.54
N SER A 52 2.95 -9.52 7.05
CA SER A 52 4.00 -10.42 6.56
C SER A 52 3.56 -11.22 5.32
N SER A 53 2.24 -11.31 5.11
CA SER A 53 1.60 -11.90 3.94
C SER A 53 0.21 -11.31 3.73
N SER A 54 -0.44 -11.60 2.59
CA SER A 54 -1.81 -11.14 2.30
C SER A 54 -2.87 -11.67 3.30
N ARG A 55 -2.54 -12.73 4.03
CA ARG A 55 -3.36 -13.38 5.06
C ARG A 55 -2.97 -13.01 6.49
N ASP A 56 -1.70 -12.67 6.73
CA ASP A 56 -1.17 -12.30 8.05
C ASP A 56 -0.98 -10.78 8.16
N ILE A 57 -2.06 -10.08 8.46
CA ILE A 57 -2.10 -8.62 8.62
C ILE A 57 -1.81 -8.26 10.08
N LYS A 58 -0.87 -7.34 10.29
CA LYS A 58 -0.40 -6.88 11.61
C LYS A 58 -0.90 -5.47 11.97
N GLY A 59 -1.32 -4.68 10.99
CA GLY A 59 -1.86 -3.36 11.20
C GLY A 59 -2.69 -2.86 10.01
N ALA A 60 -3.60 -1.95 10.30
CA ALA A 60 -4.44 -1.26 9.33
C ALA A 60 -4.43 0.24 9.63
N VAL A 61 -4.26 1.06 8.61
CA VAL A 61 -4.25 2.53 8.73
C VAL A 61 -5.24 3.11 7.73
N PRO A 62 -6.34 3.73 8.18
CA PRO A 62 -7.27 4.40 7.28
C PRO A 62 -6.66 5.71 6.76
N PHE A 63 -6.89 6.01 5.48
CA PHE A 63 -6.51 7.29 4.88
C PHE A 63 -7.50 7.68 3.77
N GLU A 64 -7.42 8.92 3.32
CA GLU A 64 -8.32 9.48 2.29
C GLU A 64 -7.50 10.11 1.17
N LEU A 65 -7.79 9.73 -0.07
CA LEU A 65 -7.36 10.46 -1.25
C LEU A 65 -8.40 11.55 -1.52
N ARG A 66 -7.96 12.80 -1.50
CA ARG A 66 -8.80 13.98 -1.78
C ARG A 66 -8.64 14.44 -3.22
#